data_AF-A0A8C3UPQ3-F1
#
_entry.id   AF-A0A8C3UPQ3-F1
#
_cell.length_a   1.000
_cell.length_b   1.000
_cell.length_c   1.000
_cell.angle_alpha   90.00
_cell.angle_beta   90.00
_cell.angle_gamma   90.00
#
_symmetry.space_group_name_H-M   'P 1'
#
loop_
_entity.id
_entity.type
_entity.pdbx_description
1 polymer ?
#
loop_
_entity_poly.entity_id
_entity_poly.type
_entity_poly.pdbx_seq_one_letter_code
_entity_poly.pdbx_strand_id
1 'polypeptide(L)'
;TRLLLVLKEPALQLLGTCSPLFGEIRSPSYPKPYPNDNISRWDIQVPKGYVVKLTFKYFDLEPSESCFYDYVKVSDKKDLGRYCGRLGSTTGNYPGRKEFVSKGNKIHLEFHSDFSNEDNGTVIPYRGFLAYYRAVDLDECEPDNAAENDERPQCQHFCHNYVGGYFCSCRIGYQLQSDHHSCKGKEKF
;
A
#
# COMPACT_ATOMS: atom_id res chain seq x y z
N THR A 1 4.69 29.61 -8.64
CA THR A 1 6.06 29.31 -8.15
C THR A 1 5.96 28.76 -6.75
N ARG A 2 5.93 27.43 -6.58
CA ARG A 2 5.81 26.81 -5.25
C ARG A 2 6.74 25.61 -5.16
N LEU A 3 7.46 25.60 -4.05
CA LEU A 3 8.67 24.86 -3.71
C LEU A 3 8.34 23.36 -3.54
N LEU A 4 8.84 22.50 -4.43
CA LEU A 4 9.06 21.10 -4.10
C LEU A 4 10.24 21.07 -3.12
N LEU A 5 9.95 20.98 -1.82
CA LEU A 5 10.93 20.47 -0.85
C LEU A 5 10.93 18.94 -0.94
N VAL A 6 11.37 18.42 -2.08
CA VAL A 6 12.02 17.12 -2.11
C VAL A 6 13.45 17.42 -1.75
N LEU A 7 13.90 16.95 -0.60
CA LEU A 7 15.31 16.92 -0.25
C LEU A 7 16.04 16.09 -1.32
N LYS A 8 16.44 16.73 -2.41
CA LYS A 8 17.42 16.22 -3.35
C LYS A 8 18.78 16.55 -2.75
N GLU A 9 19.26 15.70 -1.85
CA GLU A 9 20.69 15.64 -1.58
C GLU A 9 21.38 15.01 -2.81
N PRO A 10 22.28 15.71 -3.53
CA PRO A 10 22.90 15.20 -4.74
C PRO A 10 23.99 14.15 -4.49
N ALA A 11 24.15 13.65 -3.26
CA ALA A 11 25.29 12.82 -2.86
C ALA A 11 25.01 11.31 -2.79
N LEU A 12 23.77 10.85 -3.02
CA LEU A 12 23.41 9.43 -2.92
C LEU A 12 23.00 8.83 -4.27
N GLN A 13 23.83 9.00 -5.30
CA GLN A 13 23.58 8.44 -6.64
C GLN A 13 24.44 7.19 -6.96
N LEU A 14 25.04 6.53 -5.96
CA LEU A 14 25.88 5.34 -6.15
C LEU A 14 25.43 4.08 -5.37
N LEU A 15 24.30 4.12 -4.67
CA LEU A 15 23.67 2.96 -4.05
C LEU A 15 22.18 3.06 -4.36
N GLY A 16 21.53 1.95 -4.69
CA GLY A 16 20.17 1.90 -5.24
C GLY A 16 19.16 2.82 -4.53
N THR A 17 18.15 3.27 -5.26
CA THR A 17 17.12 4.23 -4.78
C THR A 17 16.55 3.81 -3.43
N CYS A 18 16.85 4.57 -2.38
CA CYS A 18 16.30 4.35 -1.04
C CYS A 18 14.82 4.77 -1.03
N SER A 19 13.91 3.81 -1.21
CA SER A 19 12.48 4.05 -1.04
C SER A 19 12.13 4.22 0.45
N PRO A 20 11.31 5.21 0.83
CA PRO A 20 10.90 5.39 2.22
C PRO A 20 10.09 4.19 2.72
N LEU A 21 10.38 3.73 3.94
CA LEU A 21 9.71 2.60 4.57
C LEU A 21 8.39 2.99 5.26
N PHE A 22 8.10 4.27 5.38
CA PHE A 22 6.85 4.77 5.94
C PHE A 22 6.62 6.19 5.46
N GLY A 23 5.38 6.65 5.58
CA GLY A 23 5.05 8.02 5.28
C GLY A 23 3.62 8.37 5.62
N GLU A 24 3.32 9.63 5.37
CA GLU A 24 2.04 10.24 5.67
C GLU A 24 1.45 10.83 4.38
N ILE A 25 0.14 10.72 4.22
CA ILE A 25 -0.60 11.20 3.07
C ILE A 25 -1.78 12.01 3.57
N ARG A 26 -2.00 13.16 2.97
CA ARG A 26 -3.02 14.12 3.35
C ARG A 26 -3.83 14.51 2.13
N SER A 27 -5.14 14.67 2.30
CA SER A 27 -5.92 15.39 1.31
C SER A 27 -5.39 16.82 1.15
N PRO A 28 -5.62 17.46 -0.01
CA PRO A 28 -5.31 18.88 -0.18
C PRO A 28 -5.89 19.71 0.96
N SER A 29 -5.10 20.68 1.44
CA SER A 29 -5.47 21.60 2.52
C SER A 29 -5.66 21.02 3.93
N TYR A 30 -5.62 19.70 4.13
CA TYR A 30 -5.77 19.09 5.46
C TYR A 30 -4.81 19.74 6.50
N PRO A 31 -5.30 20.17 7.67
CA PRO A 31 -6.58 19.83 8.29
C PRO A 31 -7.75 20.77 7.95
N LYS A 32 -7.58 21.72 7.04
CA LYS A 32 -8.69 22.55 6.52
C LYS A 32 -9.53 21.75 5.51
N PRO A 33 -10.77 22.20 5.22
CA PRO A 33 -11.59 21.56 4.20
C PRO A 33 -10.90 21.43 2.85
N TYR A 34 -11.14 20.31 2.16
CA TYR A 34 -10.60 20.11 0.82
C TYR A 34 -11.36 20.97 -0.21
N PRO A 35 -10.71 21.38 -1.31
CA PRO A 35 -11.39 22.11 -2.38
C PRO A 35 -12.19 21.16 -3.28
N ASN A 36 -13.22 21.68 -3.94
CA ASN A 36 -13.92 21.02 -5.04
C ASN A 36 -12.99 20.85 -6.26
N ASP A 37 -13.41 20.03 -7.22
CA ASP A 37 -12.76 19.80 -8.52
C ASP A 37 -11.29 19.37 -8.39
N ASN A 38 -11.01 18.47 -7.45
CA ASN A 38 -9.66 18.03 -7.16
C ASN A 38 -9.45 16.57 -7.55
N ILE A 39 -8.33 16.30 -8.23
CA ILE A 39 -7.83 14.95 -8.43
C ILE A 39 -6.37 14.91 -7.95
N SER A 40 -6.11 14.16 -6.90
CA SER A 40 -4.78 13.95 -6.34
C SER A 40 -4.42 12.47 -6.35
N ARG A 41 -3.20 12.14 -6.76
CA ARG A 41 -2.72 10.75 -6.86
C ARG A 41 -1.41 10.57 -6.12
N TRP A 42 -1.27 9.44 -5.45
CA TRP A 42 -0.05 9.03 -4.77
C TRP A 42 0.32 7.60 -5.17
N ASP A 43 1.48 7.47 -5.81
CA ASP A 43 2.11 6.19 -6.13
C ASP A 43 3.11 5.85 -5.03
N ILE A 44 2.72 4.94 -4.14
CA ILE A 44 3.54 4.57 -2.99
C ILE A 44 4.27 3.27 -3.34
N GLN A 45 5.59 3.33 -3.27
CA GLN A 45 6.46 2.18 -3.54
C GLN A 45 7.45 1.98 -2.39
N VAL A 46 7.45 0.77 -1.83
CA VAL A 46 8.43 0.29 -0.85
C VAL A 46 9.45 -0.64 -1.53
N PRO A 47 10.56 -1.00 -0.86
CA PRO A 47 11.52 -1.97 -1.40
C PRO A 47 10.87 -3.31 -1.75
N LYS A 48 11.51 -4.09 -2.63
CA LYS A 48 11.11 -5.49 -2.89
C LYS A 48 11.30 -6.33 -1.62
N GLY A 49 10.52 -7.39 -1.46
CA GLY A 49 10.43 -8.17 -0.21
C GLY A 49 9.50 -7.55 0.84
N TYR A 50 8.81 -6.45 0.51
CA TYR A 50 7.84 -5.82 1.40
C TYR A 50 6.50 -5.61 0.69
N VAL A 51 5.44 -5.54 1.49
CA VAL A 51 4.13 -5.03 1.11
C VAL A 51 3.87 -3.69 1.78
N VAL A 52 2.96 -2.90 1.20
CA VAL A 52 2.52 -1.63 1.77
C VAL A 52 1.28 -1.87 2.62
N LYS A 53 1.35 -1.46 3.89
CA LYS A 53 0.21 -1.39 4.79
C LYS A 53 -0.21 0.07 4.96
N LEU A 54 -1.42 0.41 4.53
CA LEU A 54 -2.01 1.75 4.58
C LEU A 54 -3.22 1.78 5.52
N THR A 55 -3.35 2.87 6.28
CA THR A 55 -4.46 3.10 7.22
C THR A 55 -4.87 4.57 7.21
N PHE A 56 -6.15 4.85 7.46
CA PHE A 56 -6.65 6.21 7.66
C PHE A 56 -6.76 6.50 9.16
N LYS A 57 -6.07 7.55 9.61
CA LYS A 57 -6.21 8.08 10.98
C LYS A 57 -7.40 9.02 11.09
N TYR A 58 -7.67 9.79 10.03
CA TYR A 58 -8.81 10.68 9.92
C TYR A 58 -9.40 10.56 8.51
N PHE A 59 -10.72 10.57 8.41
CA PHE A 59 -11.43 10.43 7.14
C PHE A 59 -12.84 11.07 7.24
N ASP A 60 -13.07 12.07 6.42
CA ASP A 60 -14.27 12.90 6.40
C ASP A 60 -14.45 13.49 4.99
N LEU A 61 -15.16 12.74 4.15
CA LEU A 61 -15.51 13.12 2.77
C LEU A 61 -17.02 13.21 2.64
N GLU A 62 -17.49 13.91 1.61
CA GLU A 62 -18.90 13.93 1.24
C GLU A 62 -19.45 12.49 1.04
N PRO A 63 -20.51 12.09 1.76
CA PRO A 63 -21.10 10.77 1.63
C PRO A 63 -22.05 10.71 0.42
N SER A 64 -21.89 9.69 -0.42
CA SER A 64 -22.83 9.38 -1.51
C SER A 64 -22.94 7.89 -1.74
N GLU A 65 -24.01 7.45 -2.40
CA GLU A 65 -24.21 6.04 -2.73
C GLU A 65 -23.06 5.53 -3.62
N SER A 66 -22.44 4.41 -3.22
CA SER A 66 -21.25 3.86 -3.87
C SER A 66 -20.08 4.87 -4.02
N CYS A 67 -20.08 5.96 -3.25
CA CYS A 67 -19.12 7.05 -3.33
C CYS A 67 -19.02 7.63 -4.75
N PHE A 68 -20.17 7.95 -5.34
CA PHE A 68 -20.27 8.45 -6.71
C PHE A 68 -19.69 9.87 -6.87
N TYR A 69 -19.92 10.76 -5.90
CA TYR A 69 -19.38 12.13 -5.88
C TYR A 69 -17.90 12.13 -5.48
N ASP A 70 -17.65 12.32 -4.19
CA ASP A 70 -16.30 12.35 -3.63
C ASP A 70 -15.83 10.98 -3.18
N TYR A 71 -14.54 10.70 -3.37
CA TYR A 71 -13.96 9.46 -2.92
C TYR A 71 -12.45 9.48 -2.73
N VAL A 72 -12.00 8.54 -1.90
CA VAL A 72 -10.66 7.98 -1.98
C VAL A 72 -10.74 6.56 -2.55
N LYS A 73 -10.06 6.32 -3.66
CA LYS A 73 -9.86 5.00 -4.24
C LYS A 73 -8.51 4.46 -3.79
N VAL A 74 -8.52 3.25 -3.23
CA VAL A 74 -7.31 2.49 -2.91
C VAL A 74 -7.22 1.35 -3.90
N SER A 75 -6.09 1.23 -4.58
CA SER A 75 -5.83 0.12 -5.49
C SER A 75 -4.38 -0.31 -5.40
N ASP A 76 -4.11 -1.54 -5.78
CA ASP A 76 -2.77 -1.95 -6.17
C ASP A 76 -2.78 -2.30 -7.65
N LYS A 77 -2.65 -3.57 -8.03
CA LYS A 77 -2.97 -4.08 -9.38
C LYS A 77 -4.47 -4.28 -9.58
N LYS A 78 -5.23 -4.39 -8.48
CA LYS A 78 -6.69 -4.48 -8.46
C LYS A 78 -7.27 -3.41 -7.55
N ASP A 79 -8.57 -3.16 -7.72
CA ASP A 79 -9.28 -2.21 -6.89
C ASP A 79 -9.52 -2.80 -5.49
N LEU A 80 -8.97 -2.14 -4.45
CA LEU A 80 -9.18 -2.49 -3.03
C LEU A 80 -10.39 -1.76 -2.44
N GLY A 81 -10.98 -0.84 -3.21
CA GLY A 81 -12.27 -0.22 -2.94
C GLY A 81 -12.26 1.30 -3.13
N ARG A 82 -13.46 1.87 -3.11
CA ARG A 82 -13.72 3.30 -3.14
C ARG A 82 -14.45 3.70 -1.85
N TYR A 83 -13.99 4.77 -1.21
CA TYR A 83 -14.35 5.12 0.17
C TYR A 83 -14.72 6.60 0.28
N CYS A 84 -15.74 6.90 1.09
CA CYS A 84 -16.31 8.25 1.29
C CYS A 84 -17.11 8.29 2.60
N GLY A 85 -17.61 9.46 2.98
CA GLY A 85 -18.33 9.66 4.24
C GLY A 85 -17.40 9.77 5.46
N ARG A 86 -17.99 9.63 6.65
CA ARG A 86 -17.31 9.72 7.95
C ARG A 86 -17.91 8.73 8.96
N LEU A 87 -17.35 8.68 10.16
CA LEU A 87 -17.92 7.89 11.25
C LEU A 87 -19.38 8.30 11.50
N GLY A 88 -20.30 7.35 11.39
CA GLY A 88 -21.73 7.58 11.59
C GLY A 88 -22.50 8.06 10.36
N SER A 89 -21.85 8.21 9.19
CA SER A 89 -22.57 8.43 7.93
C SER A 89 -23.53 7.26 7.66
N THR A 90 -24.78 7.56 7.32
CA THR A 90 -25.80 6.57 6.92
C THR A 90 -25.62 6.07 5.50
N THR A 91 -24.92 6.85 4.67
CA THR A 91 -24.61 6.56 3.26
C THR A 91 -23.10 6.66 3.05
N GLY A 92 -22.58 5.98 2.03
CA GLY A 92 -21.17 5.93 1.70
C GLY A 92 -20.45 4.72 2.26
N ASN A 93 -19.18 4.58 1.90
CA ASN A 93 -18.34 3.47 2.31
C ASN A 93 -17.19 3.99 3.19
N TYR A 94 -17.49 4.25 4.47
CA TYR A 94 -16.51 4.77 5.41
C TYR A 94 -15.43 3.71 5.73
N PRO A 95 -14.13 4.00 5.55
CA PRO A 95 -13.08 2.98 5.70
C PRO A 95 -12.83 2.59 7.17
N GLY A 96 -13.25 3.41 8.14
CA GLY A 96 -13.07 3.13 9.56
C GLY A 96 -11.63 2.82 9.94
N ARG A 97 -11.43 1.70 10.64
CA ARG A 97 -10.10 1.21 11.04
C ARG A 97 -9.56 0.14 10.08
N LYS A 98 -10.12 0.04 8.87
CA LYS A 98 -9.69 -0.95 7.88
C LYS A 98 -8.22 -0.73 7.54
N GLU A 99 -7.49 -1.84 7.47
CA GLU A 99 -6.11 -1.85 7.02
C GLU A 99 -6.07 -2.31 5.56
N PHE A 100 -5.39 -1.54 4.73
CA PHE A 100 -5.19 -1.83 3.32
C PHE A 100 -3.80 -2.42 3.15
N VAL A 101 -3.72 -3.69 2.78
CA VAL A 101 -2.45 -4.38 2.54
C VAL A 101 -2.36 -4.69 1.06
N SER A 102 -1.32 -4.17 0.40
CA SER A 102 -1.08 -4.48 -1.02
C SER A 102 -0.58 -5.91 -1.21
N LYS A 103 -0.80 -6.48 -2.39
CA LYS A 103 -0.23 -7.79 -2.77
C LYS A 103 1.24 -7.75 -3.16
N GLY A 104 1.76 -6.58 -3.52
CA GLY A 104 3.17 -6.38 -3.84
C GLY A 104 3.73 -5.15 -3.16
N ASN A 105 4.89 -4.69 -3.62
CA ASN A 105 5.60 -3.55 -3.03
C ASN A 105 5.06 -2.16 -3.47
N LYS A 106 3.84 -2.10 -4.02
CA LYS A 106 3.21 -0.89 -4.53
C LYS A 106 1.75 -0.81 -4.12
N ILE A 107 1.29 0.39 -3.78
CA ILE A 107 -0.12 0.72 -3.60
C ILE A 107 -0.37 2.12 -4.17
N HIS A 108 -1.55 2.31 -4.75
CA HIS A 108 -2.00 3.53 -5.40
C HIS A 108 -3.17 4.11 -4.61
N LEU A 109 -3.09 5.42 -4.34
CA LEU A 109 -4.15 6.18 -3.72
C LEU A 109 -4.60 7.28 -4.68
N GLU A 110 -5.89 7.38 -4.94
CA GLU A 110 -6.48 8.46 -5.71
C GLU A 110 -7.56 9.14 -4.86
N PHE A 111 -7.47 10.45 -4.72
CA PHE A 111 -8.52 11.29 -4.15
C PHE A 111 -9.19 12.06 -5.29
N HIS A 112 -10.51 12.04 -5.30
CA HIS A 112 -11.35 12.77 -6.23
C HIS A 112 -12.41 13.54 -5.45
N SER A 113 -12.58 14.81 -5.78
CA SER A 113 -13.73 15.62 -5.37
C SER A 113 -14.44 16.20 -6.58
N ASP A 114 -15.77 16.18 -6.58
CA ASP A 114 -16.57 16.78 -7.64
C ASP A 114 -16.69 18.31 -7.48
N PHE A 115 -17.59 18.94 -8.24
CA PHE A 115 -17.74 20.40 -8.32
C PHE A 115 -18.40 21.02 -7.08
N SER A 116 -18.97 20.22 -6.18
CA SER A 116 -19.74 20.68 -5.03
C SER A 116 -19.33 19.99 -3.73
N ASN A 117 -19.64 20.65 -2.61
CA ASN A 117 -19.56 20.05 -1.28
C ASN A 117 -20.74 20.62 -0.49
N GLU A 118 -21.95 20.37 -1.00
CA GLU A 118 -23.17 21.01 -0.55
C GLU A 118 -24.20 19.97 -0.14
N ASP A 119 -24.82 20.20 1.02
CA ASP A 119 -25.96 19.41 1.46
C ASP A 119 -27.13 20.37 1.69
N ASN A 120 -28.23 20.12 0.98
CA ASN A 120 -29.44 20.94 1.01
C ASN A 120 -29.18 22.46 0.85
N GLY A 121 -28.29 22.83 -0.07
CA GLY A 121 -27.94 24.23 -0.38
C GLY A 121 -27.00 24.91 0.63
N THR A 122 -26.42 24.14 1.55
CA THR A 122 -25.41 24.63 2.51
C THR A 122 -24.06 24.00 2.24
N VAL A 123 -23.00 24.81 2.14
CA VAL A 123 -21.64 24.31 2.00
C VAL A 123 -21.21 23.59 3.27
N ILE A 124 -20.84 22.31 3.14
CA ILE A 124 -20.38 21.47 4.23
C ILE A 124 -18.84 21.42 4.22
N PRO A 125 -18.17 21.79 5.32
CA PRO A 125 -16.70 21.90 5.35
C PRO A 125 -16.02 20.56 5.65
N TYR A 126 -16.13 19.59 4.74
CA TYR A 126 -15.48 18.27 4.88
C TYR A 126 -13.96 18.40 4.90
N ARG A 127 -13.31 17.86 5.94
CA ARG A 127 -11.86 18.06 6.17
C ARG A 127 -10.96 17.16 5.33
N GLY A 128 -11.50 16.13 4.70
CA GLY A 128 -10.75 15.18 3.90
C GLY A 128 -10.13 14.09 4.76
N PHE A 129 -8.86 13.75 4.51
CA PHE A 129 -8.24 12.61 5.17
C PHE A 129 -6.77 12.82 5.56
N LEU A 130 -6.36 12.02 6.56
CA LEU A 130 -4.98 11.81 6.98
C LEU A 130 -4.72 10.31 7.03
N ALA A 131 -3.85 9.82 6.18
CA ALA A 131 -3.45 8.43 6.07
C ALA A 131 -1.97 8.25 6.40
N TYR A 132 -1.63 7.05 6.86
CA TYR A 132 -0.26 6.60 7.06
C TYR A 132 -0.03 5.30 6.31
N TYR A 133 1.15 5.16 5.72
CA TYR A 133 1.61 3.89 5.18
C TYR A 133 2.92 3.46 5.84
N ARG A 134 3.16 2.15 5.84
CA ARG A 134 4.44 1.55 6.19
C ARG A 134 4.73 0.31 5.37
N ALA A 135 6.00 0.04 5.15
CA ALA A 135 6.51 -1.23 4.65
C ALA A 135 6.34 -2.29 5.74
N VAL A 136 5.83 -3.45 5.34
CA VAL A 136 5.75 -4.64 6.16
C VAL A 136 6.44 -5.75 5.39
N ASP A 137 7.34 -6.45 6.07
CA ASP A 137 8.03 -7.61 5.52
C ASP A 137 7.02 -8.61 4.94
N LEU A 138 7.27 -9.10 3.72
CA LEU A 138 6.44 -10.12 3.10
C LEU A 138 6.95 -11.48 3.56
N ASP A 139 6.15 -12.24 4.30
CA ASP A 139 6.53 -13.61 4.62
C ASP A 139 6.29 -14.51 3.40
N GLU A 140 7.35 -14.80 2.64
CA GLU A 140 7.27 -15.67 1.46
C GLU A 140 7.07 -17.15 1.81
N CYS A 141 7.25 -17.53 3.07
CA CYS A 141 7.05 -18.89 3.55
C CYS A 141 5.58 -19.19 3.91
N GLU A 142 4.73 -18.16 4.03
CA GLU A 142 3.31 -18.30 4.31
C GLU A 142 2.50 -18.71 3.05
N PRO A 143 1.58 -19.71 3.12
CA PRO A 143 0.89 -20.25 1.94
C PRO A 143 0.02 -19.23 1.19
N ASP A 144 -0.59 -18.28 1.92
CA ASP A 144 -1.52 -17.28 1.37
C ASP A 144 -0.80 -16.09 0.70
N ASN A 145 0.52 -16.00 0.88
CA ASN A 145 1.38 -14.96 0.32
C ASN A 145 2.07 -15.40 -0.98
N ALA A 146 1.80 -16.63 -1.46
CA ALA A 146 2.23 -17.08 -2.77
C ALA A 146 1.70 -16.10 -3.83
N ALA A 147 2.63 -15.44 -4.54
CA ALA A 147 2.32 -14.41 -5.52
C ALA A 147 1.25 -14.90 -6.51
N GLU A 148 0.25 -14.06 -6.80
CA GLU A 148 -0.87 -14.34 -7.72
C GLU A 148 -0.43 -14.72 -9.16
N ASN A 149 0.87 -14.73 -9.46
CA ASN A 149 1.44 -15.34 -10.66
C ASN A 149 2.20 -16.63 -10.29
N ASP A 150 1.46 -17.73 -10.39
CA ASP A 150 1.82 -19.14 -10.56
C ASP A 150 3.26 -19.50 -11.00
N GLU A 151 4.25 -19.29 -10.13
CA GLU A 151 5.55 -19.96 -10.18
C GLU A 151 5.96 -20.38 -8.74
N ARG A 152 5.37 -21.49 -8.25
CA ARG A 152 5.93 -22.22 -7.09
C ARG A 152 7.37 -22.65 -7.45
N PRO A 153 8.34 -22.57 -6.50
CA PRO A 153 8.16 -23.22 -5.20
C PRO A 153 8.67 -22.42 -3.99
N GLN A 154 7.81 -22.31 -2.97
CA GLN A 154 8.29 -22.34 -1.59
C GLN A 154 9.25 -23.53 -1.46
N CYS A 155 10.47 -23.23 -1.01
CA CYS A 155 11.60 -24.12 -0.80
C CYS A 155 11.25 -25.62 -0.72
N GLN A 156 11.95 -26.47 -1.48
CA GLN A 156 11.65 -27.91 -1.53
C GLN A 156 11.61 -28.58 -0.14
N HIS A 157 12.46 -28.12 0.79
CA HIS A 157 12.51 -28.64 2.16
C HIS A 157 12.11 -27.61 3.22
N PHE A 158 12.96 -26.62 3.48
CA PHE A 158 12.71 -25.62 4.53
C PHE A 158 12.83 -24.21 3.96
N CYS A 159 11.85 -23.37 4.26
CA CYS A 159 11.82 -21.95 3.95
C CYS A 159 12.13 -21.14 5.22
N HIS A 160 12.95 -20.11 5.07
CA HIS A 160 13.33 -19.20 6.15
C HIS A 160 13.06 -17.77 5.70
N ASN A 161 12.07 -17.14 6.32
CA ASN A 161 11.77 -15.72 6.12
C ASN A 161 12.76 -14.86 6.92
N TYR A 162 13.16 -13.72 6.34
CA TYR A 162 13.91 -12.67 7.01
C TYR A 162 13.48 -11.30 6.47
N VAL A 163 13.80 -10.23 7.21
CA VAL A 163 13.39 -8.89 6.82
C VAL A 163 13.93 -8.49 5.45
N GLY A 164 13.03 -8.42 4.45
CA GLY A 164 13.32 -8.09 3.05
C GLY A 164 13.50 -9.27 2.10
N GLY A 165 13.28 -10.52 2.54
CA GLY A 165 13.27 -11.68 1.66
C GLY A 165 13.34 -13.02 2.37
N TYR A 166 13.66 -14.08 1.63
CA TYR A 166 13.74 -15.43 2.18
C TYR A 166 14.91 -16.23 1.61
N PHE A 167 15.21 -17.35 2.24
CA PHE A 167 16.13 -18.35 1.69
C PHE A 167 15.68 -19.78 2.00
N CYS A 168 16.15 -20.71 1.18
CA CYS A 168 15.85 -22.12 1.34
C CYS A 168 17.01 -22.89 1.97
N SER A 169 16.69 -23.96 2.69
CA SER A 169 17.69 -24.91 3.18
C SER A 169 17.20 -26.35 3.06
N CYS A 170 18.13 -27.30 3.11
CA CYS A 170 17.86 -28.72 2.89
C CYS A 170 18.03 -29.55 4.17
N ARG A 171 17.31 -30.68 4.23
CA ARG A 171 17.50 -31.71 5.26
C ARG A 171 18.92 -32.28 5.23
N ILE A 172 19.34 -32.86 6.35
CA ILE A 172 20.62 -33.57 6.47
C ILE A 172 20.71 -34.65 5.38
N GLY A 173 21.85 -34.72 4.69
CA GLY A 173 22.05 -35.64 3.55
C GLY A 173 21.67 -35.07 2.19
N TYR A 174 21.19 -33.83 2.12
CA TYR A 174 20.90 -33.12 0.87
C TYR A 174 21.78 -31.86 0.73
N GLN A 175 21.87 -31.34 -0.49
CA GLN A 175 22.57 -30.12 -0.88
C GLN A 175 21.62 -29.21 -1.67
N LEU A 176 21.65 -27.92 -1.35
CA LEU A 176 20.87 -26.90 -2.07
C LEU A 176 21.44 -26.73 -3.48
N GLN A 177 20.57 -26.71 -4.48
CA GLN A 177 20.96 -26.56 -5.88
C GLN A 177 21.16 -25.08 -6.25
N SER A 178 21.69 -24.84 -7.46
CA SER A 178 21.99 -23.49 -7.98
C SER A 178 20.74 -22.64 -8.24
N ASP A 179 19.56 -23.26 -8.26
CA ASP A 179 18.29 -22.53 -8.31
C ASP A 179 17.91 -21.90 -6.96
N HIS A 180 18.66 -22.21 -5.89
CA HIS A 180 18.44 -21.77 -4.52
C HIS A 180 17.11 -22.22 -3.89
N HIS A 181 16.40 -23.18 -4.50
CA HIS A 181 15.11 -23.68 -4.02
C HIS A 181 15.07 -25.21 -3.87
N SER A 182 15.75 -25.92 -4.77
CA SER A 182 15.72 -27.37 -4.86
C SER A 182 16.83 -28.02 -4.04
N CYS A 183 16.60 -29.24 -3.59
CA CYS A 183 17.48 -30.02 -2.75
C CYS A 183 17.80 -31.37 -3.41
N LYS A 184 19.07 -31.60 -3.75
CA LYS A 184 19.57 -32.88 -4.28
C LYS A 184 20.25 -33.69 -3.19
N GLY A 185 19.97 -35.00 -3.12
CA GLY A 185 20.67 -35.89 -2.19
C GLY A 185 22.18 -35.89 -2.45
N LYS A 186 22.98 -35.86 -1.39
CA LYS A 186 24.43 -36.07 -1.50
C LYS A 186 24.64 -37.54 -1.86
N GLU A 187 25.28 -37.81 -3.00
CA GLU A 187 25.67 -39.18 -3.35
C GLU A 187 26.61 -39.70 -2.26
N LYS A 188 26.29 -40.86 -1.70
CA LYS A 188 27.16 -41.56 -0.75
C LYS A 188 28.29 -42.18 -1.58
N PHE A 189 29.52 -41.70 -1.37
CA PHE A 189 30.74 -42.40 -1.80
C PHE A 189 31.10 -43.47 -0.78
#